data_AF-A0A6A4AXH4-F1
#
_entry.id   AF-A0A6A4AXH4-F1
#
_cell.length_a   1.000
_cell.length_b   1.000
_cell.length_c   1.000
_cell.angle_alpha   90.00
_cell.angle_beta   90.00
_cell.angle_gamma   90.00
#
_symmetry.space_group_name_H-M   'P 1'
#
loop_
_entity.id
_entity.type
_entity.pdbx_description
1 polymer ?
#
loop_
_entity_poly.entity_id
_entity_poly.type
_entity_poly.pdbx_seq_one_letter_code
_entity_poly.pdbx_strand_id
1 'polypeptide(L)'
;MGLLVYARSKMEYDEARSTMKELLGGDETHPLYKTFLENWDNSQEEWVSYLRGNVPHLTNNTNNRIESKWGKIKDVIKGTSSIGELVTTLITLQEYAEDQYIAEYHRVGSRPRGPDEDPELAALGMQISPFAFRLVAEQHGLATRSNTHYNVELLSPGKAIVTSSSSGVTYEVNVERSRCKCIFMET
;
A
#
# COMPACT_ATOMS: atom_id res chain seq x y z
N MET A 1 26.13 -13.75 -7.42
CA MET A 1 25.25 -13.98 -8.57
C MET A 1 23.91 -13.34 -8.26
N GLY A 2 23.60 -12.22 -8.92
CA GLY A 2 22.33 -11.49 -8.72
C GLY A 2 21.18 -12.18 -9.45
N LEU A 3 19.98 -12.13 -8.89
CA LEU A 3 18.77 -12.61 -9.57
C LEU A 3 18.23 -11.49 -10.49
N LEU A 4 17.78 -11.84 -11.69
CA LEU A 4 17.20 -10.89 -12.68
C LEU A 4 16.15 -9.96 -12.05
N VAL A 5 15.24 -10.52 -11.24
CA VAL A 5 14.16 -9.80 -10.57
C VAL A 5 14.69 -8.75 -9.58
N TYR A 6 15.83 -9.01 -8.94
CA TYR A 6 16.41 -8.18 -7.88
C TYR A 6 17.56 -7.29 -8.36
N ALA A 7 17.81 -7.22 -9.66
CA ALA A 7 18.81 -6.33 -10.22
C ALA A 7 18.54 -4.89 -9.78
N ARG A 8 19.57 -4.22 -9.27
CA ARG A 8 19.53 -2.83 -8.77
C ARG A 8 20.02 -1.82 -9.80
N SER A 9 20.54 -2.30 -10.92
CA SER A 9 20.96 -1.48 -12.04
C SER A 9 20.84 -2.25 -13.35
N LYS A 10 20.88 -1.53 -14.48
CA LYS A 10 20.97 -2.13 -15.81
C LYS A 10 22.16 -3.08 -15.94
N MET A 11 23.30 -2.71 -15.37
CA MET A 11 24.51 -3.52 -15.40
C MET A 11 24.33 -4.86 -14.68
N GLU A 12 23.74 -4.85 -13.47
CA GLU A 12 23.43 -6.09 -12.73
C GLU A 12 22.43 -6.98 -13.48
N TYR A 13 21.47 -6.37 -14.17
CA TYR A 13 20.49 -7.08 -14.99
C TYR A 13 21.14 -7.75 -16.20
N ASP A 14 21.94 -6.99 -16.95
CA ASP A 14 22.63 -7.47 -18.16
C ASP A 14 23.62 -8.60 -17.81
N GLU A 15 24.30 -8.50 -16.66
CA GLU A 15 25.16 -9.57 -16.12
C GLU A 15 24.34 -10.83 -15.80
N ALA A 16 23.25 -10.71 -15.03
CA ALA A 16 22.40 -11.85 -14.68
C ALA A 16 21.75 -12.51 -15.90
N ARG A 17 21.36 -11.72 -16.91
CA ARG A 17 20.82 -12.22 -18.19
C ARG A 17 21.89 -12.96 -18.98
N SER A 18 23.12 -12.46 -18.99
CA SER A 18 24.25 -13.12 -19.64
C SER A 18 24.56 -14.45 -18.95
N THR A 19 24.56 -14.49 -17.62
CA THR A 19 24.70 -15.73 -16.85
C THR A 19 23.59 -16.74 -17.17
N MET A 20 22.33 -16.30 -17.30
CA MET A 20 21.24 -17.19 -17.70
C MET A 20 21.50 -17.81 -19.08
N LYS A 21 21.97 -17.01 -20.04
CA LYS A 21 22.33 -17.51 -21.38
C LYS A 21 23.47 -18.54 -21.32
N GLU A 22 24.50 -18.27 -20.53
CA GLU A 22 25.62 -19.20 -20.33
C GLU A 22 25.18 -20.52 -19.69
N LEU A 23 24.29 -20.47 -18.70
CA LEU A 23 23.71 -21.66 -18.07
C LEU A 23 22.86 -22.49 -19.03
N LEU A 24 22.30 -21.86 -20.07
CA LEU A 24 21.61 -22.53 -21.18
C LEU A 24 22.57 -22.97 -22.31
N GLY A 25 23.88 -23.00 -22.04
CA GLY A 25 24.89 -23.44 -22.99
C GLY A 25 25.28 -22.40 -24.05
N GLY A 26 24.92 -21.13 -23.84
CA GLY A 26 25.16 -20.06 -24.81
C GLY A 26 24.20 -20.09 -26.01
N ASP A 27 23.23 -21.01 -26.01
CA ASP A 27 22.32 -21.24 -27.13
C ASP A 27 21.21 -20.18 -27.18
N GLU A 28 21.29 -19.28 -28.16
CA GLU A 28 20.26 -18.27 -28.42
C GLU A 28 18.94 -18.86 -28.94
N THR A 29 18.98 -20.09 -29.46
CA THR A 29 17.80 -20.80 -29.97
C THR A 29 17.08 -21.61 -28.89
N HIS A 30 17.66 -21.67 -27.68
CA HIS A 30 17.07 -22.42 -26.58
C HIS A 30 15.65 -21.94 -26.31
N PRO A 31 14.63 -22.82 -26.28
CA PRO A 31 13.22 -22.44 -26.15
C PRO A 31 12.96 -21.52 -24.95
N LEU A 32 13.56 -21.84 -23.79
CA LEU A 32 13.44 -20.99 -22.59
C LEU A 32 14.03 -19.59 -22.80
N TYR A 33 15.17 -19.47 -23.47
CA TYR A 33 15.82 -18.19 -23.70
C TYR A 33 14.99 -17.33 -24.66
N LYS A 34 14.49 -17.95 -25.74
CA LYS A 34 13.59 -17.28 -26.69
C LYS A 34 12.30 -16.79 -26.03
N THR A 35 11.63 -17.67 -25.27
CA THR A 35 10.41 -17.29 -24.52
C THR A 35 10.69 -16.19 -23.51
N PHE A 36 11.83 -16.24 -22.81
CA PHE A 36 12.23 -15.17 -21.90
C PHE A 36 12.40 -13.83 -22.63
N LEU A 37 13.11 -13.80 -23.76
CA LEU A 37 13.31 -12.57 -24.52
C LEU A 37 11.99 -11.99 -25.04
N GLU A 38 11.13 -12.84 -25.59
CA GLU A 38 9.86 -12.41 -26.18
C GLU A 38 8.88 -11.86 -25.12
N ASN A 39 8.81 -12.48 -23.94
CA ASN A 39 7.72 -12.24 -22.98
C ASN A 39 8.16 -11.49 -21.71
N TRP A 40 9.44 -11.56 -21.33
CA TRP A 40 9.95 -11.01 -20.07
C TRP A 40 10.96 -9.89 -20.29
N ASP A 41 11.94 -10.07 -21.20
CA ASP A 41 12.97 -9.05 -21.45
C ASP A 41 12.41 -7.76 -22.07
N ASN A 42 11.27 -7.84 -22.78
CA ASN A 42 10.59 -6.67 -23.35
C ASN A 42 9.74 -5.89 -22.33
N SER A 43 9.52 -6.43 -21.12
CA SER A 43 8.61 -5.88 -20.11
C SER A 43 9.30 -5.66 -18.75
N GLN A 44 10.63 -5.42 -18.76
CA GLN A 44 11.44 -5.29 -17.53
C GLN A 44 10.89 -4.27 -16.53
N GLU A 45 10.26 -3.19 -17.01
CA GLU A 45 9.63 -2.16 -16.19
C GLU A 45 8.51 -2.71 -15.28
N GLU A 46 7.92 -3.86 -15.63
CA GLU A 46 6.83 -4.47 -14.86
C GLU A 46 7.31 -5.39 -13.75
N TRP A 47 8.57 -5.88 -13.78
CA TRP A 47 9.02 -6.93 -12.85
C TRP A 47 10.44 -6.76 -12.29
N VAL A 48 11.31 -5.94 -12.89
CA VAL A 48 12.69 -5.72 -12.42
C VAL A 48 12.76 -4.61 -11.37
N SER A 49 13.42 -4.89 -10.24
CA SER A 49 13.45 -3.99 -9.07
C SER A 49 13.92 -2.55 -9.38
N TYR A 50 14.99 -2.36 -10.16
CA TYR A 50 15.52 -1.02 -10.44
C TYR A 50 14.64 -0.17 -11.36
N LEU A 51 13.80 -0.79 -12.20
CA LEU A 51 12.85 -0.07 -13.07
C LEU A 51 11.50 0.15 -12.39
N ARG A 52 11.20 -0.64 -11.35
CA ARG A 52 9.94 -0.56 -10.59
C ARG A 52 9.95 0.36 -9.39
N GLY A 53 10.99 1.17 -9.21
CA GLY A 53 11.14 2.05 -8.05
C GLY A 53 9.96 3.01 -7.81
N ASN A 54 9.19 3.32 -8.86
CA ASN A 54 8.03 4.22 -8.80
C ASN A 54 6.69 3.49 -8.53
N VAL A 55 6.67 2.16 -8.44
CA VAL A 55 5.46 1.39 -8.16
C VAL A 55 5.45 0.98 -6.69
N PRO A 56 4.46 1.38 -5.88
CA PRO A 56 4.37 0.97 -4.48
C PRO A 56 4.02 -0.53 -4.40
N HIS A 57 5.06 -1.36 -4.37
CA HIS A 57 4.94 -2.81 -4.35
C HIS A 57 4.95 -3.38 -2.91
N LEU A 58 5.15 -2.55 -1.89
CA LEU A 58 5.19 -2.94 -0.46
C LEU A 58 6.08 -4.17 -0.21
N THR A 59 7.21 -4.28 -0.91
CA THR A 59 8.11 -5.46 -0.90
C THR A 59 7.46 -6.80 -1.26
N ASN A 60 6.25 -6.79 -1.82
CA ASN A 60 5.53 -7.98 -2.25
C ASN A 60 5.96 -8.37 -3.67
N ASN A 61 7.12 -9.02 -3.76
CA ASN A 61 7.67 -9.62 -4.98
C ASN A 61 7.47 -11.15 -5.00
N THR A 62 6.79 -11.71 -4.00
CA THR A 62 6.60 -13.15 -3.85
C THR A 62 5.25 -13.57 -4.42
N ASN A 63 5.26 -14.61 -5.25
CA ASN A 63 4.03 -15.24 -5.74
C ASN A 63 3.39 -16.18 -4.72
N ASN A 64 3.99 -16.38 -3.53
CA ASN A 64 3.52 -17.26 -2.46
C ASN A 64 2.01 -17.16 -2.19
N ARG A 65 1.45 -15.95 -2.21
CA ARG A 65 0.02 -15.73 -1.97
C ARG A 65 -0.84 -16.29 -3.12
N ILE A 66 -0.38 -16.14 -4.36
CA ILE A 66 -1.05 -16.66 -5.56
C ILE A 66 -0.90 -18.18 -5.59
N GLU A 67 0.30 -18.70 -5.40
CA GLU A 67 0.57 -20.15 -5.37
C GLU A 67 -0.20 -20.85 -4.27
N SER A 68 -0.26 -20.27 -3.05
CA SER A 68 -1.04 -20.81 -1.94
C SER A 68 -2.54 -20.86 -2.27
N LYS A 69 -3.09 -19.80 -2.88
CA LYS A 69 -4.50 -19.78 -3.31
C LYS A 69 -4.76 -20.85 -4.39
N TRP A 70 -3.89 -20.97 -5.38
CA TRP A 70 -3.99 -22.02 -6.40
C TRP A 70 -3.86 -23.43 -5.83
N GLY A 71 -3.02 -23.61 -4.81
CA GLY A 71 -2.93 -24.86 -4.05
C GLY A 71 -4.28 -25.26 -3.47
N LYS A 72 -4.91 -24.36 -2.70
CA LYS A 72 -6.23 -24.61 -2.09
C LYS A 72 -7.32 -24.88 -3.11
N ILE A 73 -7.30 -24.18 -4.25
CA ILE A 73 -8.23 -24.42 -5.37
C ILE A 73 -8.07 -25.84 -5.93
N LYS A 74 -6.82 -26.27 -6.12
CA LYS A 74 -6.50 -27.64 -6.57
C LYS A 74 -6.85 -28.72 -5.54
N ASP A 75 -6.92 -28.40 -4.25
CA ASP A 75 -7.38 -29.35 -3.22
C ASP A 75 -8.90 -29.60 -3.31
N VAL A 76 -9.67 -28.63 -3.80
CA VAL A 76 -11.13 -28.72 -3.93
C VAL A 76 -11.53 -29.32 -5.29
N ILE A 77 -10.81 -28.97 -6.36
CA ILE A 77 -11.08 -29.47 -7.70
C ILE A 77 -10.45 -30.85 -7.87
N LYS A 78 -11.26 -31.83 -8.27
CA LYS A 78 -10.76 -33.17 -8.62
C LYS A 78 -10.48 -33.24 -10.11
N GLY A 79 -9.47 -34.01 -10.51
CA GLY A 79 -9.20 -34.29 -11.93
C GLY A 79 -10.35 -35.03 -12.63
N THR A 80 -11.33 -35.55 -11.87
CA THR A 80 -12.55 -36.18 -12.37
C THR A 80 -13.72 -35.21 -12.53
N SER A 81 -13.59 -33.96 -12.09
CA SER A 81 -14.64 -32.94 -12.24
C SER A 81 -14.84 -32.60 -13.70
N SER A 82 -16.10 -32.46 -14.12
CA SER A 82 -16.43 -31.92 -15.44
C SER A 82 -16.01 -30.46 -15.55
N ILE A 83 -15.83 -29.97 -16.79
CA ILE A 83 -15.52 -28.55 -17.03
C ILE A 83 -16.62 -27.64 -16.44
N GLY A 84 -17.89 -28.07 -16.52
CA GLY A 84 -19.00 -27.31 -15.94
C GLY A 84 -18.87 -27.17 -14.42
N GLU A 85 -18.61 -28.27 -13.71
CA GLU A 85 -18.41 -28.25 -12.25
C GLU A 85 -17.19 -27.42 -11.85
N LEU A 86 -16.10 -27.51 -12.62
CA LEU A 86 -14.90 -26.71 -12.43
C LEU A 86 -15.19 -25.22 -12.54
N VAL A 87 -15.82 -24.80 -13.65
CA VAL A 87 -16.11 -23.38 -13.91
C VAL A 87 -17.08 -22.83 -12.86
N THR A 88 -18.14 -23.58 -12.52
CA THR A 88 -19.07 -23.17 -11.45
C THR A 88 -18.35 -23.02 -10.11
N THR A 89 -17.50 -23.97 -9.73
CA THR A 89 -16.74 -23.91 -8.47
C THR A 89 -15.81 -22.70 -8.43
N LEU A 90 -15.12 -22.40 -9.54
CA LEU A 90 -14.22 -21.25 -9.63
C LEU A 90 -14.97 -19.92 -9.52
N ILE A 91 -16.11 -19.78 -10.21
CA ILE A 91 -16.96 -18.58 -10.12
C ILE A 91 -17.43 -18.37 -8.68
N THR A 92 -17.96 -19.41 -8.03
CA THR A 92 -18.44 -19.31 -6.64
C THR A 92 -17.32 -18.93 -5.67
N LEU A 93 -16.11 -19.49 -5.83
CA LEU A 93 -14.96 -19.12 -5.00
C LEU A 93 -14.52 -17.67 -5.24
N GLN A 94 -14.59 -17.20 -6.49
CA GLN A 94 -14.30 -15.81 -6.82
C GLN A 94 -15.32 -14.85 -6.21
N GLU A 95 -16.63 -15.11 -6.41
CA GLU A 95 -17.72 -14.32 -5.82
C GLU A 95 -17.57 -14.22 -4.30
N TYR A 96 -17.31 -15.36 -3.62
CA TYR A 96 -17.05 -15.36 -2.18
C TYR A 96 -15.84 -14.51 -1.78
N ALA A 97 -14.75 -14.57 -2.54
CA ALA A 97 -13.56 -13.79 -2.26
C ALA A 97 -13.78 -12.28 -2.49
N GLU A 98 -14.56 -11.92 -3.51
CA GLU A 98 -14.96 -10.54 -3.80
C GLU A 98 -15.87 -10.00 -2.69
N ASP A 99 -16.86 -10.75 -2.25
CA ASP A 99 -17.74 -10.37 -1.13
C ASP A 99 -16.96 -10.12 0.15
N GLN A 100 -16.01 -10.99 0.48
CA GLN A 100 -15.13 -10.81 1.63
C GLN A 100 -14.25 -9.56 1.50
N TYR A 101 -13.73 -9.30 0.30
CA TYR A 101 -12.93 -8.11 0.03
C TYR A 101 -13.77 -6.84 0.18
N ILE A 102 -14.98 -6.80 -0.40
CA ILE A 102 -15.90 -5.68 -0.32
C ILE A 102 -16.33 -5.43 1.13
N ALA A 103 -16.65 -6.49 1.88
CA ALA A 103 -17.01 -6.40 3.28
C ALA A 103 -15.87 -5.79 4.13
N GLU A 104 -14.62 -6.21 3.91
CA GLU A 104 -13.47 -5.66 4.62
C GLU A 104 -13.12 -4.24 4.14
N TYR A 105 -13.27 -3.94 2.84
CA TYR A 105 -13.06 -2.61 2.29
C TYR A 105 -14.04 -1.58 2.88
N HIS A 106 -15.31 -1.97 3.03
CA HIS A 106 -16.34 -1.13 3.65
C HIS A 106 -16.39 -1.23 5.18
N ARG A 107 -15.47 -1.97 5.80
CA ARG A 107 -15.44 -2.12 7.25
C ARG A 107 -14.93 -0.83 7.91
N VAL A 108 -15.87 0.01 8.29
CA VAL A 108 -15.60 1.22 9.10
C VAL A 108 -15.63 0.87 10.59
N GLY A 109 -14.77 1.49 11.40
CA GLY A 109 -14.99 1.54 12.86
C GLY A 109 -14.74 0.24 13.64
N SER A 110 -13.81 -0.61 13.23
CA SER A 110 -13.44 -1.81 14.00
C SER A 110 -12.64 -1.54 15.29
N ARG A 111 -12.56 -0.28 15.74
CA ARG A 111 -11.95 0.09 17.02
C ARG A 111 -12.96 -0.10 18.16
N PRO A 112 -12.73 -1.02 19.10
CA PRO A 112 -13.52 -1.07 20.32
C PRO A 112 -13.32 0.24 21.12
N ARG A 113 -14.42 0.81 21.64
CA ARG A 113 -14.38 2.00 22.49
C ARG A 113 -13.55 1.72 23.75
N GLY A 114 -12.58 2.59 24.02
CA GLY A 114 -11.85 2.58 25.29
C GLY A 114 -12.72 3.13 26.43
N PRO A 115 -12.54 2.66 27.69
CA PRO A 115 -13.34 3.12 28.82
C PRO A 115 -13.15 4.62 29.16
N ASP A 116 -12.04 5.23 28.74
CA ASP A 116 -11.67 6.63 29.03
C ASP A 116 -11.57 7.50 27.77
N GLU A 117 -12.21 7.12 26.66
CA GLU A 117 -12.17 7.91 25.43
C GLU A 117 -13.13 9.09 25.45
N ASP A 118 -12.65 10.23 24.96
CA ASP A 118 -13.48 11.40 24.70
C ASP A 118 -14.67 11.03 23.77
N PRO A 119 -15.92 11.45 24.09
CA PRO A 119 -17.11 11.08 23.33
C PRO A 119 -17.07 11.49 21.85
N GLU A 120 -16.48 12.65 21.53
CA GLU A 120 -16.37 13.13 20.14
C GLU A 120 -15.35 12.31 19.37
N LEU A 121 -14.20 12.01 19.98
CA LEU A 121 -13.23 11.07 19.39
C LEU A 121 -13.86 9.69 19.19
N ALA A 122 -14.55 9.15 20.19
CA ALA A 122 -15.15 7.83 20.11
C ALA A 122 -16.19 7.73 18.97
N ALA A 123 -17.01 8.77 18.77
CA ALA A 123 -17.96 8.84 17.67
C ALA A 123 -17.26 8.93 16.30
N LEU A 124 -16.19 9.72 16.20
CA LEU A 124 -15.40 9.85 14.98
C LEU A 124 -14.68 8.53 14.63
N GLY A 125 -14.13 7.83 15.62
CA GLY A 125 -13.43 6.55 15.45
C GLY A 125 -14.28 5.42 14.89
N MET A 126 -15.61 5.54 15.00
CA MET A 126 -16.55 4.62 14.34
C MET A 126 -16.73 4.91 12.85
N GLN A 127 -16.36 6.10 12.38
CA GLN A 127 -16.56 6.55 11.00
C GLN A 127 -15.28 6.57 10.15
N ILE A 128 -14.12 6.43 10.78
CA ILE A 128 -12.82 6.51 10.10
C ILE A 128 -11.96 5.28 10.38
N SER A 129 -10.99 5.02 9.52
CA SER A 129 -10.05 3.90 9.70
C SER A 129 -9.20 4.11 10.96
N PRO A 130 -8.69 3.03 11.59
CA PRO A 130 -7.79 3.14 12.74
C PRO A 130 -6.56 4.03 12.49
N PHE A 131 -6.06 4.05 11.25
CA PHE A 131 -4.96 4.92 10.82
C PHE A 131 -5.35 6.40 10.88
N ALA A 132 -6.46 6.77 10.24
CA ALA A 132 -6.96 8.15 10.24
C ALA A 132 -7.32 8.59 11.67
N PHE A 133 -7.91 7.69 12.46
CA PHE A 133 -8.22 7.93 13.86
C PHE A 133 -6.99 8.31 14.67
N ARG A 134 -5.87 7.59 14.50
CA ARG A 134 -4.63 7.89 15.23
C ARG A 134 -4.13 9.31 14.95
N LEU A 135 -4.17 9.75 13.69
CA LEU A 135 -3.78 11.11 13.32
C LEU A 135 -4.63 12.16 14.03
N VAL A 136 -5.95 11.97 14.06
CA VAL A 136 -6.87 12.90 14.73
C VAL A 136 -6.72 12.84 16.26
N ALA A 137 -6.59 11.65 16.84
CA ALA A 137 -6.45 11.47 18.28
C ALA A 137 -5.17 12.11 18.85
N GLU A 138 -4.06 12.04 18.12
CA GLU A 138 -2.81 12.71 18.50
C GLU A 138 -2.99 14.24 18.52
N GLN A 139 -3.63 14.81 17.50
CA GLN A 139 -3.86 16.26 17.43
C GLN A 139 -4.89 16.73 18.47
N HIS A 140 -5.96 15.94 18.69
CA HIS A 140 -6.92 16.20 19.77
C HIS A 140 -6.24 16.20 21.13
N GLY A 141 -5.37 15.23 21.39
CA GLY A 141 -4.60 15.16 22.64
C GLY A 141 -3.62 16.32 22.82
N LEU A 142 -3.11 16.92 21.74
CA LEU A 142 -2.33 18.17 21.82
C LEU A 142 -3.23 19.37 22.13
N ALA A 143 -4.41 19.46 21.52
CA ALA A 143 -5.33 20.58 21.68
C ALA A 143 -5.99 20.64 23.07
N THR A 144 -6.31 19.49 23.67
CA THR A 144 -7.07 19.42 24.94
C THR A 144 -6.20 19.35 26.20
N ARG A 145 -4.88 19.34 26.07
CA ARG A 145 -3.96 19.40 27.22
C ARG A 145 -4.06 20.75 27.92
N SER A 146 -4.03 20.71 29.26
CA SER A 146 -4.09 21.90 30.12
C SER A 146 -2.89 22.85 29.99
N ASN A 147 -1.77 22.39 29.42
CA ASN A 147 -0.55 23.19 29.22
C ASN A 147 -0.33 23.58 27.75
N THR A 148 -1.38 23.54 26.94
CA THR A 148 -1.29 23.88 25.52
C THR A 148 -1.32 25.40 25.35
N HIS A 149 -0.14 25.97 25.15
CA HIS A 149 0.04 27.39 24.84
C HIS A 149 0.46 27.56 23.38
N TYR A 150 -0.12 28.55 22.73
CA TYR A 150 0.21 28.95 21.36
C TYR A 150 0.62 30.42 21.36
N ASN A 151 1.75 30.71 20.72
CA ASN A 151 2.15 32.06 20.38
C ASN A 151 1.61 32.39 18.99
N VAL A 152 0.89 33.51 18.89
CA VAL A 152 0.26 33.94 17.64
C VAL A 152 0.91 35.24 17.17
N GLU A 153 1.50 35.21 15.99
CA GLU A 153 2.05 36.37 15.31
C GLU A 153 1.14 36.76 14.14
N LEU A 154 0.61 37.98 14.17
CA LEU A 154 -0.25 38.51 13.12
C LEU A 154 0.64 39.10 12.01
N LEU A 155 0.51 38.57 10.78
CA LEU A 155 1.32 39.04 9.65
C LEU A 155 0.61 40.13 8.84
N SER A 156 -0.60 39.83 8.39
CA SER A 156 -1.43 40.71 7.54
C SER A 156 -2.90 40.37 7.80
N PRO A 157 -3.88 41.18 7.35
CA PRO A 157 -5.29 40.87 7.54
C PRO A 157 -5.58 39.43 7.08
N GLY A 158 -6.18 38.64 7.97
CA GLY A 158 -6.50 37.24 7.69
C GLY A 158 -5.33 36.26 7.66
N LYS A 159 -4.07 36.65 7.93
CA LYS A 159 -2.93 35.72 8.04
C LYS A 159 -2.23 35.80 9.38
N ALA A 160 -2.04 34.65 10.00
CA ALA A 160 -1.32 34.50 11.27
C ALA A 160 -0.33 33.33 11.21
N ILE A 161 0.77 33.46 11.94
CA ILE A 161 1.65 32.36 12.29
C ILE A 161 1.29 31.91 13.70
N VAL A 162 1.02 30.62 13.87
CA VAL A 162 0.69 30.01 15.16
C VAL A 162 1.78 29.03 15.53
N THR A 163 2.51 29.30 16.61
CA THR A 163 3.59 28.43 17.09
C THR A 163 3.18 27.75 18.39
N SER A 164 3.21 26.43 18.42
CA SER A 164 2.97 25.67 19.66
C SER A 164 4.16 25.84 20.60
N SER A 165 3.92 26.37 21.81
CA SER A 165 4.97 26.52 22.83
C SER A 165 5.48 25.17 23.35
N SER A 166 4.68 24.10 23.22
CA SER A 166 5.03 22.76 23.68
C SER A 166 5.86 21.95 22.68
N SER A 167 5.60 22.08 21.37
CA SER A 167 6.28 21.29 20.33
C SER A 167 7.24 22.10 19.47
N GLY A 168 7.17 23.44 19.53
CA GLY A 168 7.91 24.35 18.65
C GLY A 168 7.43 24.33 17.20
N VAL A 169 6.36 23.59 16.88
CA VAL A 169 5.81 23.50 15.52
C VAL A 169 5.06 24.78 15.19
N THR A 170 5.36 25.31 13.99
CA THR A 170 4.78 26.55 13.48
C THR A 170 3.81 26.25 12.34
N TYR A 171 2.62 26.84 12.41
CA TYR A 171 1.57 26.70 11.43
C TYR A 171 1.24 28.05 10.81
N GLU A 172 1.17 28.11 9.49
CA GLU A 172 0.64 29.29 8.78
C GLU A 172 -0.87 29.13 8.63
N VAL A 173 -1.64 30.10 9.14
CA VAL A 173 -3.09 30.09 9.12
C VAL A 173 -3.59 31.29 8.32
N ASN A 174 -4.48 31.04 7.37
CA ASN A 174 -5.24 32.04 6.64
C ASN A 174 -6.72 31.93 7.01
N VAL A 175 -7.19 32.86 7.84
CA VAL A 175 -8.54 32.88 8.40
C VAL A 175 -9.59 33.29 7.36
N GLU A 176 -9.24 34.15 6.42
CA GLU A 176 -10.14 34.60 5.35
C GLU A 176 -10.48 33.48 4.36
N ARG A 177 -9.51 32.60 4.09
CA ARG A 177 -9.66 31.48 3.14
C ARG A 177 -9.91 30.15 3.83
N SER A 178 -9.99 30.12 5.17
CA SER A 178 -10.05 28.88 5.96
C SER A 178 -8.97 27.87 5.54
N ARG A 179 -7.73 28.34 5.33
CA ARG A 179 -6.58 27.49 4.95
C ARG A 179 -5.54 27.48 6.06
N CYS A 180 -4.92 26.33 6.28
CA CYS A 180 -3.78 26.21 7.18
C CYS A 180 -2.72 25.29 6.55
N LYS A 181 -1.44 25.53 6.80
CA LYS A 181 -0.36 24.56 6.54
C LYS A 181 -0.30 23.52 7.67
N CYS A 182 -1.41 22.86 7.94
CA CYS A 182 -1.47 21.75 8.87
C CYS A 182 -1.72 20.45 8.11
N ILE A 183 -1.42 19.33 8.77
CA ILE A 183 -1.49 17.98 8.19
C ILE A 183 -2.87 17.65 7.58
N PHE A 184 -3.94 18.32 8.02
CA PHE A 184 -5.30 18.08 7.56
C PHE A 184 -5.66 18.81 6.27
N MET A 185 -4.83 19.75 5.82
CA MET A 185 -5.07 20.58 4.62
C MET A 185 -4.03 20.33 3.52
N GLU A 186 -3.14 19.34 3.69
CA GLU A 186 -2.08 18.97 2.74
C GLU A 186 -2.48 17.88 1.73
N THR A 187 -3.76 17.53 1.63
CA THR A 187 -4.31 16.68 0.55
C THR A 187 -4.60 17.46 -0.72
#